data_AF-A0A7W9Z5K8-F1
#
_entry.id   AF-A0A7W9Z5K8-F1
#
_cell.length_a   1.000
_cell.length_b   1.000
_cell.length_c   1.000
_cell.angle_alpha   90.00
_cell.angle_beta   90.00
_cell.angle_gamma   90.00
#
_symmetry.space_group_name_H-M   'P 1'
#
loop_
_entity.id
_entity.type
_entity.pdbx_description
1 polymer ?
#
loop_
_entity_poly.entity_id
_entity_poly.type
_entity_poly.pdbx_seq_one_letter_code
_entity_poly.pdbx_strand_id
1 'polypeptide(L)'
;MFGLRVLRAGTCFLVWALIDLLRHRIGGQGVSDFLAFLCIVTVVAFVYLVYYIISEKLYDEILGSLVISLVLMGMTAILPILGILLLLWVLYNVVATVQSIVSLIPSALLSGVAFVLLFPMAWGTALGPQVFAILRPLLVVGPSLGDKYEGAVSLLDVGFLGIAAIHSWVISASPLKEALARLALLGGSIGLIILSLCAIIEGVRSVFQTNWVASTSKVKVTQQVSEHVRSGIYVRDYERQVTRSVVSSVVVKSVGSGGLTVGAVGGSMHVVKSTADKPKDEDT
;
A
#
# COMPACT_ATOMS: atom_id res chain seq x y z
N MET A 1 22.10 -25.74 16.01
CA MET A 1 21.26 -25.02 15.03
C MET A 1 19.88 -25.65 14.80
N PHE A 2 19.76 -26.98 14.61
CA PHE A 2 18.47 -27.63 14.33
C PHE A 2 17.38 -27.37 15.40
N GLY A 3 17.72 -27.50 16.70
CA GLY A 3 16.74 -27.27 17.78
C GLY A 3 16.16 -25.86 17.84
N LEU A 4 16.98 -24.83 17.55
CA LEU A 4 16.51 -23.44 17.52
C LEU A 4 15.56 -23.19 16.34
N ARG A 5 15.82 -23.81 15.20
CA ARG A 5 14.95 -23.74 14.02
C ARG A 5 13.59 -24.41 14.26
N VAL A 6 13.59 -25.57 14.91
CA VAL A 6 12.34 -26.26 15.30
C VAL A 6 11.53 -25.41 16.28
N LEU A 7 12.17 -24.78 17.26
CA LEU A 7 11.51 -23.88 18.19
C LEU A 7 10.85 -22.69 17.45
N ARG A 8 11.58 -22.04 16.53
CA ARG A 8 11.06 -20.93 15.70
C ARG A 8 9.89 -21.37 14.82
N ALA A 9 10.01 -22.53 14.17
CA ALA A 9 8.93 -23.11 13.37
C ALA A 9 7.69 -23.38 14.24
N GLY A 10 7.88 -23.96 15.43
CA GLY A 10 6.82 -24.21 16.39
C GLY A 10 6.11 -22.93 16.83
N THR A 11 6.84 -21.86 17.11
CA THR A 11 6.23 -20.56 17.46
C THR A 11 5.43 -19.95 16.32
N CYS A 12 5.91 -20.05 15.06
CA CYS A 12 5.15 -19.56 13.90
C CYS A 12 3.89 -20.41 13.67
N PHE A 13 4.00 -21.72 13.83
CA PHE A 13 2.87 -22.63 13.71
C PHE A 13 1.82 -22.39 14.80
N LEU A 14 2.24 -22.05 16.03
CA LEU A 14 1.32 -21.67 17.11
C LEU A 14 0.49 -20.43 16.74
N VAL A 15 1.05 -19.46 16.03
CA VAL A 15 0.27 -18.31 15.54
C VAL A 15 -0.81 -18.76 14.56
N TRP A 16 -0.49 -19.63 13.60
CA TRP A 16 -1.48 -20.21 12.69
C TRP A 16 -2.58 -21.00 13.41
N ALA A 17 -2.21 -21.82 14.38
CA ALA A 17 -3.17 -22.57 15.18
C ALA A 17 -4.08 -21.63 15.99
N LEU A 18 -3.52 -20.51 16.50
CA LEU A 18 -4.29 -19.50 17.22
C LEU A 18 -5.25 -18.75 16.29
N ILE A 19 -4.87 -18.52 15.03
CA ILE A 19 -5.73 -17.96 13.99
C ILE A 19 -6.92 -18.91 13.70
N ASP A 20 -6.68 -20.21 13.55
CA ASP A 20 -7.77 -21.18 13.34
C ASP A 20 -8.67 -21.32 14.58
N LEU A 21 -8.09 -21.30 15.78
CA LEU A 21 -8.85 -21.28 17.03
C LEU A 21 -9.72 -20.02 17.14
N LEU A 22 -9.18 -18.86 16.75
CA LEU A 22 -9.91 -17.59 16.75
C LEU A 22 -11.12 -17.66 15.81
N ARG A 23 -10.96 -18.25 14.62
CA ARG A 23 -12.07 -18.49 13.69
C ARG A 23 -13.16 -19.37 14.31
N HIS A 24 -12.79 -20.45 15.00
CA HIS A 24 -13.77 -21.30 15.72
C HIS A 24 -14.49 -20.54 16.84
N ARG A 25 -13.82 -19.58 17.50
CA ARG A 25 -14.42 -18.77 18.57
C ARG A 25 -15.40 -17.70 18.08
N ILE A 26 -15.14 -17.10 16.92
CA ILE A 26 -15.96 -16.01 16.37
C ILE A 26 -17.25 -16.55 15.73
N GLY A 27 -17.32 -17.86 15.43
CA GLY A 27 -18.45 -18.48 14.74
C GLY A 27 -18.25 -18.40 13.22
N GLY A 28 -18.17 -19.54 12.55
CA GLY A 28 -17.73 -19.60 11.14
C GLY A 28 -18.85 -19.56 10.10
N GLN A 29 -20.07 -19.14 10.47
CA GLN A 29 -21.26 -19.40 9.64
C GLN A 29 -21.79 -18.17 8.90
N GLY A 30 -21.49 -16.94 9.35
CA GLY A 30 -21.98 -15.70 8.73
C GLY A 30 -20.91 -14.85 8.01
N VAL A 31 -21.35 -14.01 7.07
CA VAL A 31 -20.51 -12.97 6.43
C VAL A 31 -20.03 -11.93 7.45
N SER A 32 -20.86 -11.62 8.46
CA SER A 32 -20.50 -10.75 9.58
C SER A 32 -19.29 -11.26 10.35
N ASP A 33 -19.27 -12.56 10.61
CA ASP A 33 -18.27 -13.21 11.44
C ASP A 33 -16.94 -13.31 10.68
N PHE A 34 -17.02 -13.59 9.38
CA PHE A 34 -15.89 -13.49 8.45
C PHE A 34 -15.28 -12.08 8.44
N LEU A 35 -16.10 -11.03 8.32
CA LEU A 35 -15.61 -9.65 8.31
C LEU A 35 -14.99 -9.25 9.66
N ALA A 36 -15.60 -9.65 10.77
CA ALA A 36 -15.06 -9.41 12.11
C ALA A 36 -13.70 -10.10 12.30
N PHE A 37 -13.59 -11.37 11.90
CA PHE A 37 -12.33 -12.11 11.91
C PHE A 37 -11.25 -11.41 11.07
N LEU A 38 -11.58 -11.03 9.82
CA LEU A 38 -10.65 -10.36 8.92
C LEU A 38 -10.17 -9.05 9.54
N CYS A 39 -11.07 -8.25 10.11
CA CYS A 39 -10.73 -7.01 10.78
C CYS A 39 -9.73 -7.24 11.93
N ILE A 40 -9.97 -8.23 12.80
CA ILE A 40 -9.08 -8.54 13.92
C ILE A 40 -7.70 -8.97 13.42
N VAL A 41 -7.63 -9.93 12.49
CA VAL A 41 -6.35 -10.44 11.97
C VAL A 41 -5.57 -9.33 11.27
N THR A 42 -6.23 -8.48 10.47
CA THR A 42 -5.59 -7.36 9.79
C THR A 42 -5.09 -6.31 10.78
N VAL A 43 -5.86 -5.96 11.81
CA VAL A 43 -5.42 -4.98 12.83
C VAL A 43 -4.21 -5.52 13.61
N VAL A 44 -4.26 -6.79 14.04
CA VAL A 44 -3.13 -7.42 14.75
C VAL A 44 -1.88 -7.48 13.86
N ALA A 45 -2.04 -7.87 12.59
CA ALA A 45 -0.95 -7.89 11.63
C ALA A 45 -0.36 -6.48 11.41
N PHE A 46 -1.21 -5.47 11.27
CA PHE A 46 -0.79 -4.08 11.10
C PHE A 46 -0.02 -3.56 12.32
N VAL A 47 -0.52 -3.79 13.54
CA VAL A 47 0.18 -3.40 14.77
C VAL A 47 1.55 -4.07 14.86
N TYR A 48 1.65 -5.36 14.51
CA TYR A 48 2.93 -6.05 14.50
C TYR A 48 3.89 -5.48 13.44
N LEU A 49 3.40 -5.12 12.25
CA LEU A 49 4.21 -4.47 11.22
C LEU A 49 4.74 -3.11 11.67
N VAL A 50 3.93 -2.30 12.34
CA VAL A 50 4.38 -1.02 12.92
C VAL A 50 5.47 -1.25 13.96
N TYR A 51 5.26 -2.21 14.87
CA TYR A 51 6.29 -2.60 15.85
C TYR A 51 7.59 -3.05 15.16
N TYR A 52 7.49 -3.86 14.11
CA TYR A 52 8.63 -4.36 13.34
C TYR A 52 9.41 -3.21 12.68
N ILE A 53 8.72 -2.28 12.02
CA ILE A 53 9.33 -1.11 11.36
C ILE A 53 10.11 -0.25 12.37
N ILE A 54 9.52 0.02 13.54
CA ILE A 54 10.17 0.83 14.60
C ILE A 54 11.41 0.12 15.14
N SER A 55 11.28 -1.17 15.42
CA SER A 55 12.33 -1.93 16.08
C SER A 55 13.50 -2.32 15.16
N GLU A 56 13.29 -2.39 13.84
CA GLU A 56 14.36 -2.55 12.84
C GLU A 56 14.90 -1.22 12.30
N LYS A 57 14.41 -0.07 12.81
CA LYS A 57 14.76 1.27 12.32
C LYS A 57 14.50 1.50 10.83
N LEU A 58 13.56 0.75 10.26
CA LEU A 58 13.19 0.87 8.84
C LEU A 58 12.40 2.16 8.55
N TYR A 59 12.06 2.93 9.59
CA TYR A 59 11.41 4.23 9.45
C TYR A 59 12.30 5.29 8.79
N ASP A 60 13.63 5.16 8.85
CA ASP A 60 14.56 6.12 8.24
C ASP A 60 14.39 6.17 6.71
N GLU A 61 14.12 5.02 6.09
CA GLU A 61 13.88 4.93 4.65
C GLU A 61 12.52 5.51 4.24
N ILE A 62 11.49 5.28 5.07
CA ILE A 62 10.13 5.82 4.88
C ILE A 62 10.11 7.34 5.06
N LEU A 63 10.76 7.85 6.12
CA LEU A 63 10.90 9.29 6.32
C LEU A 63 11.78 9.91 5.24
N GLY A 64 12.86 9.25 4.83
CA GLY A 64 13.76 9.71 3.79
C GLY A 64 13.02 9.94 2.47
N SER A 65 12.23 8.96 2.01
CA SER A 65 11.44 9.11 0.79
C SER A 65 10.40 10.23 0.88
N LEU A 66 9.76 10.39 2.05
CA LEU A 66 8.78 11.44 2.32
C LEU A 66 9.43 12.84 2.32
N VAL A 67 10.57 13.00 2.99
CA VAL A 67 11.31 14.26 3.05
C VAL A 67 11.80 14.66 1.66
N ILE A 68 12.35 13.74 0.87
CA ILE A 68 12.78 14.03 -0.51
C ILE A 68 11.58 14.46 -1.37
N SER A 69 10.45 13.76 -1.27
CA SER A 69 9.21 14.16 -1.96
C SER A 69 8.76 15.57 -1.54
N LEU A 70 8.83 15.92 -0.25
CA LEU A 70 8.46 17.24 0.26
C LEU A 70 9.41 18.34 -0.25
N VAL A 71 10.73 18.09 -0.23
CA VAL A 71 11.74 19.03 -0.70
C VAL A 71 11.58 19.27 -2.20
N LEU A 72 11.42 18.21 -3.00
CA LEU A 72 11.18 18.33 -4.44
C LEU A 72 9.90 19.10 -4.74
N MET A 73 8.84 18.84 -3.97
CA MET A 73 7.59 19.61 -4.07
C MET A 73 7.83 21.11 -3.79
N GLY A 74 8.52 21.44 -2.71
CA GLY A 74 8.84 22.84 -2.39
C GLY A 74 9.68 23.53 -3.46
N MET A 75 10.69 22.82 -3.99
CA MET A 75 11.58 23.35 -5.03
C MET A 75 10.86 23.59 -6.36
N THR A 76 9.96 22.69 -6.77
CA THR A 76 9.16 22.86 -7.99
C THR A 76 8.16 24.02 -7.92
N ALA A 77 7.67 24.35 -6.72
CA ALA A 77 6.80 25.51 -6.53
C ALA A 77 7.53 26.85 -6.76
N ILE A 78 8.84 26.90 -6.46
CA ILE A 78 9.67 28.10 -6.65
C ILE A 78 10.22 28.18 -8.08
N LEU A 79 10.68 27.05 -8.62
CA LEU A 79 11.30 26.96 -9.95
C LEU A 79 10.57 25.92 -10.81
N PRO A 80 9.67 26.35 -11.71
CA PRO A 80 8.87 25.44 -12.53
C PRO A 80 9.70 24.48 -13.41
N ILE A 81 10.92 24.88 -13.78
CA ILE A 81 11.85 24.08 -14.58
C ILE A 81 12.25 22.78 -13.86
N LEU A 82 12.25 22.77 -12.52
CA LEU A 82 12.53 21.57 -11.72
C LEU A 82 11.38 20.54 -11.77
N GLY A 83 10.25 20.84 -12.40
CA GLY A 83 9.13 19.91 -12.56
C GLY A 83 9.51 18.59 -13.23
N ILE A 84 10.51 18.60 -14.12
CA ILE A 84 11.04 17.37 -14.76
C ILE A 84 11.68 16.44 -13.71
N LEU A 85 12.40 17.01 -12.73
CA LEU A 85 13.02 16.25 -11.65
C LEU A 85 11.97 15.58 -10.76
N LEU A 86 10.88 16.30 -10.45
CA LEU A 86 9.75 15.75 -9.70
C LEU A 86 9.02 14.65 -10.47
N LEU A 87 8.87 14.80 -11.79
CA LEU A 87 8.30 13.74 -12.64
C LEU A 87 9.16 12.47 -12.60
N LEU A 88 10.49 12.60 -12.75
CA LEU A 88 11.43 11.47 -12.65
C LEU A 88 11.39 10.81 -11.28
N TRP A 89 11.32 11.59 -10.20
CA TRP A 89 11.20 11.08 -8.84
C TRP A 89 9.90 10.30 -8.62
N VAL A 90 8.78 10.79 -9.14
CA VAL A 90 7.50 10.07 -9.07
C VAL A 90 7.58 8.77 -9.85
N LEU A 91 8.14 8.77 -11.07
CA LEU A 91 8.33 7.56 -11.86
C LEU A 91 9.21 6.53 -11.14
N TYR A 92 10.30 6.97 -10.51
CA TYR A 92 11.17 6.10 -9.69
C TYR A 92 10.38 5.43 -8.57
N ASN A 93 9.60 6.19 -7.80
CA ASN A 93 8.79 5.64 -6.71
C ASN A 93 7.67 4.72 -7.21
N VAL A 94 7.06 5.00 -8.37
CA VAL A 94 6.08 4.09 -9.00
C VAL A 94 6.75 2.77 -9.35
N VAL A 95 7.93 2.78 -9.98
CA VAL A 95 8.68 1.55 -10.32
C VAL A 95 9.03 0.76 -9.05
N ALA A 96 9.53 1.42 -8.01
CA ALA A 96 9.83 0.78 -6.73
C ALA A 96 8.59 0.15 -6.09
N THR A 97 7.45 0.84 -6.13
CA THR A 97 6.17 0.34 -5.62
C THR A 97 5.68 -0.88 -6.42
N VAL A 98 5.77 -0.85 -7.75
CA VAL A 98 5.39 -1.97 -8.62
C VAL A 98 6.26 -3.20 -8.35
N GLN A 99 7.57 -3.04 -8.21
CA GLN A 99 8.46 -4.16 -7.85
C GLN A 99 8.09 -4.78 -6.51
N SER A 100 7.70 -3.95 -5.55
CA SER A 100 7.28 -4.40 -4.22
C SER A 100 5.93 -5.13 -4.29
N ILE A 101 4.98 -4.65 -5.09
CA ILE A 101 3.73 -5.38 -5.38
C ILE A 101 4.03 -6.75 -5.96
N VAL A 102 4.94 -6.85 -6.95
CA VAL A 102 5.33 -8.12 -7.55
C VAL A 102 5.93 -9.07 -6.51
N SER A 103 6.77 -8.56 -5.59
CA SER A 103 7.34 -9.37 -4.49
C SER A 103 6.28 -9.88 -3.48
N LEU A 104 5.15 -9.19 -3.38
CA LEU A 104 4.04 -9.58 -2.49
C LEU A 104 3.09 -10.60 -3.10
N ILE A 105 3.12 -10.82 -4.42
CA ILE A 105 2.20 -11.75 -5.11
C ILE A 105 2.25 -13.17 -4.51
N PRO A 106 3.43 -13.79 -4.28
CA PRO A 106 3.47 -15.13 -3.70
C PRO A 106 2.82 -15.18 -2.31
N SER A 107 3.07 -14.17 -1.47
CA SER A 107 2.46 -14.06 -0.15
C SER A 107 0.95 -13.81 -0.23
N ALA A 108 0.49 -13.01 -1.20
CA ALA A 108 -0.92 -12.75 -1.44
C ALA A 108 -1.67 -13.99 -1.96
N LEU A 109 -1.03 -14.79 -2.82
CA LEU A 109 -1.57 -16.07 -3.26
C LEU A 109 -1.68 -17.05 -2.10
N LEU A 110 -0.63 -17.17 -1.27
CA LEU A 110 -0.67 -18.06 -0.10
C LEU A 110 -1.72 -17.58 0.92
N SER A 111 -1.83 -16.27 1.12
CA SER A 111 -2.90 -15.64 1.91
C SER A 111 -4.27 -16.01 1.37
N GLY A 112 -4.51 -15.83 0.08
CA GLY A 112 -5.78 -16.19 -0.58
C GLY A 112 -6.14 -17.67 -0.39
N VAL A 113 -5.18 -18.57 -0.62
CA VAL A 113 -5.38 -20.02 -0.41
C VAL A 113 -5.68 -20.32 1.05
N ALA A 114 -4.93 -19.73 1.99
CA ALA A 114 -5.15 -19.90 3.42
C ALA A 114 -6.54 -19.41 3.84
N PHE A 115 -6.99 -18.25 3.36
CA PHE A 115 -8.32 -17.73 3.63
C PHE A 115 -9.45 -18.57 3.02
N VAL A 116 -9.25 -19.12 1.82
CA VAL A 116 -10.22 -20.04 1.20
C VAL A 116 -10.37 -21.31 2.02
N LEU A 117 -9.27 -21.87 2.50
CA LEU A 117 -9.27 -23.05 3.37
C LEU A 117 -9.85 -22.77 4.76
N LEU A 118 -9.66 -21.55 5.28
CA LEU A 118 -10.14 -21.15 6.59
C LEU A 118 -11.63 -20.80 6.60
N PHE A 119 -12.21 -20.35 5.49
CA PHE A 119 -13.64 -20.01 5.39
C PHE A 119 -14.34 -20.69 4.21
N PRO A 120 -14.34 -22.03 4.15
CA PRO A 120 -14.87 -22.75 3.00
C PRO A 120 -16.38 -22.56 2.81
N MET A 121 -17.12 -22.32 3.90
CA MET A 121 -18.55 -22.04 3.86
C MET A 121 -18.85 -20.67 3.21
N ALA A 122 -18.09 -19.63 3.57
CA ALA A 122 -18.26 -18.29 3.01
C ALA A 122 -18.03 -18.29 1.50
N TRP A 123 -16.98 -18.95 1.04
CA TRP A 123 -16.68 -19.09 -0.39
C TRP A 123 -17.65 -20.01 -1.12
N GLY A 124 -18.08 -21.10 -0.49
CA GLY A 124 -19.08 -22.00 -1.05
C GLY A 124 -20.39 -21.30 -1.38
N THR A 125 -20.87 -20.42 -0.50
CA THR A 125 -22.06 -19.59 -0.77
C THR A 125 -21.81 -18.53 -1.83
N ALA A 126 -20.65 -17.88 -1.82
CA ALA A 126 -20.30 -16.82 -2.77
C ALA A 126 -20.08 -17.32 -4.22
N LEU A 127 -19.49 -18.52 -4.38
CA LEU A 127 -19.20 -19.13 -5.69
C LEU A 127 -20.41 -19.87 -6.30
N GLY A 128 -21.50 -19.99 -5.54
CA GLY A 128 -22.78 -20.51 -6.00
C GLY A 128 -23.04 -21.98 -5.64
N PRO A 129 -24.30 -22.43 -5.79
CA PRO A 129 -24.77 -23.71 -5.25
C PRO A 129 -24.07 -24.93 -5.85
N GLN A 130 -23.64 -24.84 -7.11
CA GLN A 130 -22.98 -25.94 -7.82
C GLN A 130 -21.58 -26.21 -7.27
N VAL A 131 -20.82 -25.14 -6.98
CA VAL A 131 -19.48 -25.24 -6.38
C VAL A 131 -19.59 -25.75 -4.94
N PHE A 132 -20.59 -25.28 -4.20
CA PHE A 132 -20.85 -25.75 -2.84
C PHE A 132 -21.16 -27.25 -2.78
N ALA A 133 -21.94 -27.77 -3.73
CA ALA A 133 -22.26 -29.20 -3.79
C ALA A 133 -21.01 -30.08 -3.99
N ILE A 134 -20.02 -29.61 -4.76
CA ILE A 134 -18.74 -30.29 -4.99
C ILE A 134 -17.84 -30.22 -3.74
N LEU A 135 -17.85 -29.10 -3.02
CA LEU A 135 -17.03 -28.89 -1.82
C LEU A 135 -17.62 -29.56 -0.57
N ARG A 136 -18.92 -29.83 -0.54
CA ARG A 136 -19.64 -30.45 0.59
C ARG A 136 -19.01 -31.73 1.15
N PRO A 137 -18.57 -32.72 0.34
CA PRO A 137 -17.91 -33.91 0.87
C PRO A 137 -16.52 -33.62 1.49
N LEU A 138 -15.85 -32.54 1.12
CA LEU A 138 -14.58 -32.11 1.73
C LEU A 138 -14.80 -31.32 3.04
N LEU A 139 -15.94 -30.65 3.15
CA LEU A 139 -16.38 -29.89 4.32
C LEU A 139 -16.81 -30.79 5.49
N VAL A 140 -17.25 -32.02 5.24
CA VAL A 140 -17.75 -32.94 6.27
C VAL A 140 -16.97 -34.26 6.21
N VAL A 141 -15.93 -34.38 7.02
CA VAL A 141 -15.25 -35.66 7.25
C VAL A 141 -15.22 -35.93 8.74
N GLY A 142 -16.25 -36.61 9.23
CA GLY A 142 -16.30 -37.09 10.61
C GLY A 142 -17.61 -37.83 10.88
N PRO A 143 -17.62 -38.89 11.69
CA PRO A 143 -18.87 -39.47 12.17
C PRO A 143 -19.62 -38.39 12.96
N SER A 144 -20.92 -38.26 12.68
CA SER A 144 -21.85 -37.50 13.50
C SER A 144 -21.82 -38.06 14.93
N LEU A 145 -20.93 -37.53 15.77
CA LEU A 145 -20.88 -37.79 17.19
C LEU A 145 -21.70 -36.71 17.91
N GLY A 146 -23.01 -36.78 17.69
CA GLY A 146 -24.03 -36.12 18.48
C GLY A 146 -24.15 -34.60 18.29
N ASP A 147 -25.39 -34.12 18.42
CA ASP A 147 -25.86 -32.73 18.25
C ASP A 147 -25.23 -31.69 19.20
N LYS A 148 -24.11 -31.99 19.86
CA LYS A 148 -23.42 -31.13 20.83
C LYS A 148 -21.95 -30.88 20.55
N TYR A 149 -21.35 -31.56 19.57
CA TYR A 149 -19.98 -31.28 19.15
C TYR A 149 -19.98 -30.74 17.72
N GLU A 150 -19.99 -29.42 17.62
CA GLU A 150 -19.66 -28.61 16.42
C GLU A 150 -18.18 -28.80 16.01
N GLY A 151 -17.68 -30.04 16.04
CA GLY A 151 -16.26 -30.39 15.96
C GLY A 151 -15.94 -31.33 14.79
N ALA A 152 -16.69 -31.23 13.69
CA ALA A 152 -16.28 -31.88 12.45
C ALA A 152 -15.04 -31.15 11.92
N VAL A 153 -13.85 -31.69 12.20
CA VAL A 153 -12.60 -31.25 11.57
C VAL A 153 -12.73 -31.55 10.09
N SER A 154 -12.89 -30.51 9.26
CA SER A 154 -13.01 -30.70 7.82
C SER A 154 -11.64 -31.07 7.23
N LEU A 155 -11.63 -31.77 6.08
CA LEU A 155 -10.36 -32.02 5.37
C LEU A 155 -9.65 -30.72 4.99
N LEU A 156 -10.41 -29.62 4.88
CA LEU A 156 -9.90 -28.29 4.58
C LEU A 156 -9.15 -27.68 5.77
N ASP A 157 -9.58 -27.95 7.00
CA ASP A 157 -8.87 -27.54 8.22
C ASP A 157 -7.53 -28.29 8.35
N VAL A 158 -7.52 -29.58 8.01
CA VAL A 158 -6.28 -30.37 7.94
C VAL A 158 -5.36 -29.83 6.85
N GLY A 159 -5.92 -29.47 5.68
CA GLY A 159 -5.19 -28.83 4.60
C GLY A 159 -4.58 -27.49 5.02
N PHE A 160 -5.34 -26.66 5.73
CA PHE A 160 -4.87 -25.39 6.29
C PHE A 160 -3.71 -25.59 7.26
N LEU A 161 -3.83 -26.52 8.21
CA LEU A 161 -2.76 -26.86 9.15
C LEU A 161 -1.52 -27.42 8.44
N GLY A 162 -1.70 -28.19 7.37
CA GLY A 162 -0.61 -28.67 6.53
C GLY A 162 0.17 -27.53 5.86
N ILE A 163 -0.55 -26.58 5.24
CA ILE A 163 0.06 -25.38 4.64
C ILE A 163 0.75 -24.54 5.72
N ALA A 164 0.09 -24.34 6.87
CA ALA A 164 0.65 -23.61 8.00
C ALA A 164 1.96 -24.24 8.51
N ALA A 165 2.03 -25.57 8.60
CA ALA A 165 3.23 -26.29 9.01
C ALA A 165 4.37 -26.13 8.00
N ILE A 166 4.10 -26.31 6.70
CA ILE A 166 5.09 -26.13 5.63
C ILE A 166 5.60 -24.69 5.61
N HIS A 167 4.69 -23.72 5.65
CA HIS A 167 5.04 -22.30 5.62
C HIS A 167 5.84 -21.88 6.86
N SER A 168 5.44 -22.33 8.04
CA SER A 168 6.18 -22.09 9.29
C SER A 168 7.59 -22.70 9.23
N TRP A 169 7.75 -23.87 8.61
CA TRP A 169 9.05 -24.48 8.39
C TRP A 169 9.93 -23.67 7.42
N VAL A 170 9.36 -23.19 6.32
CA VAL A 170 10.08 -22.35 5.33
C VAL A 170 10.56 -21.06 5.98
N ILE A 171 9.69 -20.37 6.72
CA ILE A 171 9.99 -19.09 7.35
C ILE A 171 10.90 -19.23 8.59
N SER A 172 10.91 -20.39 9.26
CA SER A 172 11.79 -20.63 10.43
C SER A 172 13.29 -20.48 10.17
N ALA A 173 13.69 -20.41 8.89
CA ALA A 173 15.06 -20.11 8.50
C ALA A 173 15.49 -18.69 8.94
N SER A 174 14.57 -17.74 9.01
CA SER A 174 14.82 -16.36 9.44
C SER A 174 14.79 -16.22 10.97
N PRO A 175 15.36 -15.12 11.53
CA PRO A 175 15.15 -14.78 12.94
C PRO A 175 13.65 -14.64 13.25
N LEU A 176 13.25 -14.99 14.48
CA LEU A 176 11.83 -15.08 14.89
C LEU A 176 11.04 -13.79 14.60
N LYS A 177 11.67 -12.64 14.81
CA LYS A 177 11.06 -11.33 14.62
C LYS A 177 10.70 -11.07 13.15
N GLU A 178 11.60 -11.41 12.23
CA GLU A 178 11.38 -11.32 10.79
C GLU A 178 10.39 -12.39 10.31
N ALA A 179 10.47 -13.59 10.88
CA ALA A 179 9.53 -14.66 10.60
C ALA A 179 8.07 -14.26 10.89
N LEU A 180 7.83 -13.66 12.05
CA LEU A 180 6.54 -13.11 12.44
C LEU A 180 6.14 -11.91 11.55
N ALA A 181 7.10 -11.11 11.08
CA ALA A 181 6.82 -10.00 10.17
C ALA A 181 6.33 -10.50 8.81
N ARG A 182 6.97 -11.56 8.26
CA ARG A 182 6.52 -12.23 7.02
C ARG A 182 5.13 -12.85 7.19
N LEU A 183 4.82 -13.36 8.38
CA LEU A 183 3.47 -13.86 8.69
C LEU A 183 2.43 -12.72 8.76
N ALA A 184 2.78 -11.59 9.36
CA ALA A 184 1.93 -10.40 9.38
C ALA A 184 1.72 -9.82 7.97
N LEU A 185 2.78 -9.78 7.14
CA LEU A 185 2.70 -9.40 5.72
C LEU A 185 1.75 -10.31 4.96
N LEU A 186 1.74 -11.61 5.24
CA LEU A 186 0.82 -12.54 4.61
C LEU A 186 -0.64 -12.16 4.87
N GLY A 187 -0.99 -11.88 6.13
CA GLY A 187 -2.35 -11.46 6.52
C GLY A 187 -2.77 -10.10 5.93
N GLY A 188 -1.82 -9.20 5.67
CA GLY A 188 -2.10 -7.86 5.11
C GLY A 188 -1.88 -7.71 3.60
N SER A 189 -1.26 -8.68 2.94
CA SER A 189 -0.70 -8.56 1.58
C SER A 189 -1.72 -8.11 0.53
N ILE A 190 -2.92 -8.71 0.49
CA ILE A 190 -3.99 -8.32 -0.45
C ILE A 190 -4.39 -6.86 -0.24
N GLY A 191 -4.58 -6.44 1.01
CA GLY A 191 -4.91 -5.05 1.35
C GLY A 191 -3.79 -4.08 0.97
N LEU A 192 -2.54 -4.44 1.25
CA LEU A 192 -1.36 -3.64 0.89
C LEU A 192 -1.22 -3.47 -0.63
N ILE A 193 -1.49 -4.52 -1.41
CA ILE A 193 -1.48 -4.45 -2.88
C ILE A 193 -2.57 -3.48 -3.36
N ILE A 194 -3.80 -3.60 -2.86
CA ILE A 194 -4.91 -2.74 -3.25
C ILE A 194 -4.60 -1.27 -2.90
N LEU A 195 -4.16 -0.99 -1.68
CA LEU A 195 -3.78 0.35 -1.24
C LEU A 195 -2.65 0.93 -2.08
N SER A 196 -1.64 0.11 -2.41
CA SER A 196 -0.52 0.55 -3.25
C SER A 196 -0.96 0.88 -4.67
N LEU A 197 -1.85 0.07 -5.26
CA LEU A 197 -2.43 0.35 -6.58
C LEU A 197 -3.26 1.63 -6.58
N CYS A 198 -4.13 1.82 -5.57
CA CYS A 198 -4.90 3.06 -5.41
C CYS A 198 -3.97 4.28 -5.30
N ALA A 199 -2.91 4.18 -4.49
CA ALA A 199 -1.95 5.26 -4.32
C ALA A 199 -1.17 5.57 -5.61
N ILE A 200 -0.77 4.56 -6.39
CA ILE A 200 -0.16 4.76 -7.71
C ILE A 200 -1.14 5.48 -8.64
N ILE A 201 -2.39 5.02 -8.71
CA ILE A 201 -3.42 5.61 -9.60
C ILE A 201 -3.65 7.08 -9.23
N GLU A 202 -3.82 7.38 -7.95
CA GLU A 202 -4.01 8.75 -7.46
C GLU A 202 -2.77 9.62 -7.67
N GLY A 203 -1.58 9.07 -7.42
CA GLY A 203 -0.32 9.77 -7.59
C GLY A 203 -0.04 10.15 -9.04
N VAL A 204 -0.18 9.17 -9.95
CA VAL A 204 -0.06 9.37 -11.40
C VAL A 204 -1.10 10.39 -11.86
N ARG A 205 -2.37 10.22 -11.48
CA ARG A 205 -3.44 11.15 -11.83
C ARG A 205 -3.14 12.57 -11.34
N SER A 206 -2.64 12.73 -10.11
CA SER A 206 -2.28 14.02 -9.53
C SER A 206 -1.17 14.72 -10.31
N VAL A 207 -0.18 13.98 -10.81
CA VAL A 207 0.92 14.55 -11.61
C VAL A 207 0.43 14.98 -13.00
N PHE A 208 -0.42 14.18 -13.65
CA PHE A 208 -0.92 14.48 -15.00
C PHE A 208 -2.10 15.48 -15.04
N GLN A 209 -2.85 15.65 -13.95
CA GLN A 209 -3.90 16.68 -13.83
C GLN A 209 -3.37 18.08 -13.46
N THR A 210 -2.05 18.27 -13.56
CA THR A 210 -1.40 19.58 -13.42
C THR A 210 -1.80 20.48 -14.60
N ASN A 211 -2.97 21.11 -14.54
CA ASN A 211 -3.31 22.20 -15.45
C ASN A 211 -2.37 23.38 -15.18
N TRP A 212 -1.64 23.77 -16.21
CA TRP A 212 -0.86 24.99 -16.26
C TRP A 212 -1.82 26.17 -16.38
N VAL A 213 -2.18 26.82 -15.27
CA VAL A 213 -3.02 28.02 -15.32
C VAL A 213 -2.12 29.24 -15.51
N ALA A 214 -1.93 29.70 -16.74
CA ALA A 214 -1.21 30.96 -16.96
C ALA A 214 -1.90 32.10 -16.19
N SER A 215 -1.21 32.72 -15.24
CA SER A 215 -1.75 33.83 -14.44
C SER A 215 -1.32 35.15 -15.05
N THR A 216 -2.27 35.87 -15.63
CA THR A 216 -1.98 37.16 -16.26
C THR A 216 -1.92 38.26 -15.20
N SER A 217 -0.73 38.76 -14.90
CA SER A 217 -0.56 39.93 -14.02
C SER A 217 -0.64 41.21 -14.85
N LYS A 218 -1.51 42.16 -14.46
CA LYS A 218 -1.61 43.48 -15.09
C LYS A 218 -0.60 44.41 -14.45
N VAL A 219 0.51 44.69 -15.15
CA VAL A 219 1.51 45.65 -14.68
C VAL A 219 1.20 47.02 -15.31
N LYS A 220 1.03 48.05 -14.48
CA LYS A 220 0.90 49.43 -14.94
C LYS A 220 2.29 49.94 -15.30
N VAL A 221 2.51 50.27 -16.57
CA VAL A 221 3.78 50.84 -17.06
C VAL A 221 3.52 52.28 -17.46
N THR A 222 4.35 53.19 -16.97
CA THR A 222 4.32 54.60 -17.40
C THR A 222 4.92 54.68 -18.80
N GLN A 223 4.14 55.15 -19.76
CA GLN A 223 4.60 55.37 -21.13
C GLN A 223 4.64 56.88 -21.38
N GLN A 224 5.79 57.36 -21.85
CA GLN A 224 5.93 58.71 -22.37
C GLN A 224 5.22 58.80 -23.71
N VAL A 225 4.27 59.72 -23.83
CA VAL A 225 3.57 59.98 -25.09
C VAL A 225 4.19 61.23 -25.70
N SER A 226 4.84 61.05 -26.86
CA SER A 226 5.44 62.16 -27.61
C SER A 226 4.37 63.16 -28.05
N GLU A 227 4.78 64.41 -28.13
CA GLU A 227 3.96 65.53 -28.61
C GLU A 227 3.29 65.23 -29.95
N HIS A 228 2.01 65.58 -30.06
CA HIS A 228 1.22 65.38 -31.28
C HIS A 228 0.08 66.40 -31.37
N VAL A 229 -0.47 66.57 -32.56
CA VAL A 229 -1.62 67.46 -32.79
C VAL A 229 -2.88 66.60 -32.90
N ARG A 230 -3.92 66.94 -32.12
CA ARG A 230 -5.23 66.28 -32.20
C ARG A 230 -6.31 67.34 -32.43
N SER A 231 -7.06 67.21 -33.52
CA SER A 231 -8.13 68.15 -33.89
C SER A 231 -7.66 69.62 -33.95
N GLY A 232 -6.46 69.87 -34.48
CA GLY A 232 -5.90 71.21 -34.64
C GLY A 232 -5.33 71.84 -33.35
N ILE A 233 -5.40 71.16 -32.21
CA ILE A 233 -4.83 71.62 -30.94
C ILE A 233 -3.52 70.87 -30.66
N TYR A 234 -2.46 71.61 -30.34
CA TYR A 234 -1.18 71.05 -29.92
C TYR A 234 -1.32 70.42 -28.54
N VAL A 235 -1.01 69.13 -28.44
CA VAL A 235 -0.97 68.40 -27.17
C VAL A 235 0.50 68.14 -26.85
N ARG A 236 0.96 68.77 -25.76
CA ARG A 236 2.32 68.63 -25.23
C ARG A 236 2.59 67.19 -24.79
N ASP A 237 3.85 66.82 -24.65
CA ASP A 237 4.25 65.54 -24.09
C ASP A 237 3.62 65.32 -22.70
N TYR A 238 3.12 64.11 -22.48
CA TYR A 238 2.54 63.73 -21.20
C TYR A 238 2.80 62.26 -20.89
N GLU A 239 2.87 61.96 -19.60
CA GLU A 239 2.98 60.60 -19.11
C GLU A 239 1.59 59.96 -19.01
N ARG A 240 1.43 58.79 -19.61
CA ARG A 240 0.21 57.98 -19.45
C ARG A 240 0.55 56.64 -18.81
N GLN A 241 -0.23 56.26 -17.80
CA GLN A 241 -0.18 54.89 -17.27
C GLN A 241 -0.92 53.96 -18.24
N VAL A 242 -0.17 53.08 -18.90
CA VAL A 242 -0.72 52.05 -19.78
C VAL A 242 -0.66 50.72 -19.03
N THR A 243 -1.79 50.05 -18.91
CA THR A 243 -1.84 48.73 -18.25
C THR A 243 -1.39 47.68 -19.26
N ARG A 244 -0.20 47.11 -19.07
CA ARG A 244 0.32 46.01 -19.89
C ARG A 244 0.00 44.69 -19.19
N SER A 245 -0.71 43.80 -19.87
CA SER A 245 -0.91 42.42 -19.39
C SER A 245 0.40 41.65 -19.57
N VAL A 246 1.10 41.39 -18.47
CA VAL A 246 2.23 40.46 -18.45
C VAL A 246 1.66 39.08 -18.16
N VAL A 247 1.71 38.20 -19.15
CA VAL A 247 1.34 36.79 -18.95
C VAL A 247 2.47 36.14 -18.17
N SER A 248 2.28 35.95 -16.86
CA SER A 248 3.17 35.13 -16.05
C SER A 248 2.59 33.72 -15.95
N SER A 249 3.33 32.71 -16.38
CA SER A 249 2.94 31.33 -16.12
C SER A 249 3.10 31.05 -14.62
N VAL A 250 2.07 31.28 -13.82
CA VAL A 250 2.05 30.86 -12.42
C VAL A 250 1.45 29.47 -12.40
N VAL A 251 2.20 28.46 -12.00
CA VAL A 251 1.65 27.12 -11.81
C VAL A 251 0.73 27.15 -10.59
N VAL A 252 -0.52 27.58 -10.77
CA VAL A 252 -1.55 27.46 -9.73
C VAL A 252 -2.16 26.09 -9.89
N LYS A 253 -1.49 25.02 -9.45
CA LYS A 253 -2.17 23.75 -9.20
C LYS A 253 -1.49 22.88 -8.16
N SER A 254 -2.32 22.03 -7.56
CA SER A 254 -2.08 21.02 -6.54
C SER A 254 -1.10 19.91 -6.95
N VAL A 255 0.11 20.27 -7.39
CA VAL A 255 1.19 19.34 -7.77
C VAL A 255 1.69 18.51 -6.57
N GLY A 256 1.19 18.79 -5.36
CA GLY A 256 1.78 18.32 -4.12
C GLY A 256 1.32 16.98 -3.55
N SER A 257 0.04 16.64 -3.66
CA SER A 257 -0.48 15.46 -2.94
C SER A 257 0.02 14.15 -3.54
N GLY A 258 0.10 14.06 -4.87
CA GLY A 258 0.52 12.83 -5.55
C GLY A 258 1.97 12.43 -5.31
N GLY A 259 2.91 13.38 -5.26
CA GLY A 259 4.32 13.09 -4.99
C GLY A 259 4.56 12.65 -3.53
N LEU A 260 3.76 13.18 -2.60
CA LEU A 260 3.83 12.86 -1.18
C LEU A 260 3.19 11.50 -0.90
N THR A 261 2.04 11.18 -1.50
CA THR A 261 1.41 9.86 -1.39
C THR A 261 2.26 8.77 -2.04
N VAL A 262 2.77 8.99 -3.25
CA VAL A 262 3.61 8.02 -3.96
C VAL A 262 4.98 7.86 -3.29
N GLY A 263 5.56 8.93 -2.73
CA GLY A 263 6.82 8.85 -1.99
C GLY A 263 6.69 8.08 -0.67
N ALA A 264 5.61 8.33 0.09
CA ALA A 264 5.33 7.59 1.32
C ALA A 264 5.05 6.11 1.05
N VAL A 265 4.26 5.81 0.00
CA VAL A 265 3.98 4.43 -0.40
C VAL A 265 5.23 3.75 -0.94
N GLY A 266 6.01 4.40 -1.81
CA GLY A 266 7.26 3.86 -2.34
C GLY A 266 8.27 3.50 -1.24
N GLY A 267 8.47 4.38 -0.26
CA GLY A 267 9.34 4.12 0.90
C GLY A 267 8.84 2.98 1.77
N SER A 268 7.54 2.96 2.09
CA SER A 268 6.94 1.87 2.88
C SER A 268 7.00 0.52 2.15
N MET A 269 6.87 0.52 0.83
CA MET A 269 6.87 -0.70 0.02
C MET A 269 8.28 -1.23 -0.22
N HIS A 270 9.30 -0.36 -0.26
CA HIS A 270 10.70 -0.80 -0.23
C HIS A 270 11.03 -1.59 1.05
N VAL A 271 10.53 -1.12 2.20
CA VAL A 271 10.65 -1.82 3.49
C VAL A 271 9.92 -3.16 3.49
N VAL A 272 8.75 -3.23 2.86
CA VAL A 272 8.01 -4.49 2.69
C VAL A 272 8.78 -5.46 1.78
N LYS A 273 9.36 -4.98 0.68
CA LYS A 273 10.17 -5.78 -0.24
C LYS A 273 11.44 -6.31 0.44
N SER A 274 12.15 -5.49 1.20
CA SER A 274 13.35 -5.92 1.93
C SER A 274 13.02 -7.00 2.97
N THR A 275 11.82 -6.96 3.55
CA THR A 275 11.32 -8.01 4.45
C THR A 275 10.88 -9.28 3.70
N ALA A 276 10.36 -9.15 2.47
CA ALA A 276 9.94 -10.27 1.64
C ALA A 276 11.11 -11.00 0.93
N ASP A 277 12.16 -10.27 0.57
CA ASP A 277 13.24 -10.72 -0.32
C ASP A 277 14.53 -11.09 0.42
N LYS A 278 14.64 -10.84 1.73
CA LYS A 278 15.85 -11.15 2.52
C LYS A 278 16.25 -12.64 2.37
N PRO A 279 17.38 -12.95 1.69
CA PRO A 279 17.86 -14.32 1.53
C PRO A 279 18.51 -14.86 2.81
N LYS A 280 18.73 -16.17 2.84
CA LYS A 280 19.25 -17.01 3.94
C LYS A 280 20.66 -16.65 4.49
N ASP A 281 21.26 -15.56 4.06
CA ASP A 281 22.69 -15.34 4.21
C ASP A 281 22.99 -14.21 5.20
N GLU A 282 22.75 -14.47 6.48
CA GLU A 282 23.32 -13.70 7.59
C GLU A 282 23.31 -14.57 8.86
N ASP A 283 23.99 -15.72 8.79
CA ASP A 283 24.45 -16.47 9.96
C ASP A 283 25.89 -16.95 9.65
N THR A 284 26.83 -16.00 9.65
CA THR A 284 28.22 -16.23 10.08
C THR A 284 28.38 -15.69 11.49
#